data_AF-A0A946W562-F1
#
_entry.id   AF-A0A946W562-F1
#
_cell.length_a   1.000
_cell.length_b   1.000
_cell.length_c   1.000
_cell.angle_alpha   90.00
_cell.angle_beta   90.00
_cell.angle_gamma   90.00
#
_symmetry.space_group_name_H-M   'P 1'
#
loop_
_entity.id
_entity.type
_entity.pdbx_description
1 polymer ?
#
loop_
_entity_poly.entity_id
_entity_poly.type
_entity_poly.pdbx_seq_one_letter_code
_entity_poly.pdbx_strand_id
1 'polypeptide(L)'
;MIEDLLIPAVIFFAMFHIIKLISDHLLKRKLIKAEQYEKVGILEPPTPTSEEVNKYPSLKWGLVALMSGLGFILIEVLRVINPDLIDYRDAVLPVGILLVFVALGFLIYFFIMNGKKK
;
A
#
# COMPACT_ATOMS: atom_id res chain seq x y z
N MET A 1 12.13 -28.09 3.40
CA MET A 1 12.45 -26.89 4.21
C MET A 1 12.83 -25.70 3.33
N ILE A 2 13.82 -25.83 2.44
CA ILE A 2 14.18 -24.74 1.50
C ILE A 2 13.20 -24.73 0.31
N GLU A 3 12.72 -25.88 -0.15
CA GLU A 3 11.73 -25.95 -1.24
C GLU A 3 10.41 -25.26 -0.86
N ASP A 4 9.97 -25.41 0.39
CA ASP A 4 8.71 -24.84 0.89
C ASP A 4 8.72 -23.30 0.92
N LEU A 5 9.91 -22.68 0.99
CA LEU A 5 10.11 -21.24 0.93
C LEU A 5 10.32 -20.74 -0.52
N LEU A 6 10.99 -21.56 -1.35
CA LEU A 6 11.30 -21.19 -2.73
C LEU A 6 10.05 -21.11 -3.61
N ILE A 7 9.11 -22.02 -3.45
CA ILE A 7 7.87 -22.05 -4.23
C ILE A 7 7.07 -20.74 -4.11
N PRO A 8 6.72 -20.26 -2.89
CA PRO A 8 5.99 -19.00 -2.76
C PRO A 8 6.83 -17.78 -3.20
N ALA A 9 8.15 -17.79 -2.98
CA ALA A 9 9.02 -16.70 -3.41
C ALA A 9 9.07 -16.55 -4.94
N VAL A 10 9.15 -17.66 -5.68
CA VAL A 10 9.15 -17.66 -7.14
C VAL A 10 7.79 -17.21 -7.68
N ILE A 11 6.69 -17.69 -7.10
CA ILE A 11 5.33 -17.28 -7.49
C ILE A 11 5.14 -15.77 -7.25
N PHE A 12 5.57 -15.27 -6.10
CA PHE A 12 5.49 -13.84 -5.78
C PHE A 12 6.33 -13.00 -6.74
N PHE A 13 7.55 -13.44 -7.05
CA PHE A 13 8.44 -12.74 -7.99
C PHE A 13 7.87 -12.72 -9.42
N ALA A 14 7.31 -13.84 -9.88
CA ALA A 14 6.66 -13.94 -11.18
C ALA A 14 5.42 -13.04 -11.25
N MET A 15 4.57 -13.07 -10.24
CA MET A 15 3.40 -12.19 -10.13
C MET A 15 3.80 -10.71 -10.15
N PHE A 16 4.82 -10.33 -9.39
CA PHE A 16 5.37 -8.97 -9.40
C PHE A 16 5.83 -8.55 -10.80
N HIS A 17 6.56 -9.43 -11.51
CA HIS A 17 7.02 -9.15 -12.87
C HIS A 17 5.88 -8.96 -13.86
N ILE A 18 4.84 -9.80 -13.78
CA ILE A 18 3.65 -9.69 -14.63
C ILE A 18 2.93 -8.36 -14.38
N ILE A 19 2.71 -7.99 -13.12
CA ILE A 19 2.07 -6.73 -12.75
C ILE A 19 2.89 -5.53 -13.24
N LYS A 20 4.22 -5.57 -13.11
CA LYS A 20 5.11 -4.50 -13.58
C LYS A 20 5.03 -4.35 -15.11
N LEU A 21 5.10 -5.46 -15.84
CA LEU A 21 5.01 -5.46 -17.30
C LEU A 21 3.68 -4.87 -17.81
N ILE A 22 2.57 -5.28 -17.19
CA ILE A 22 1.25 -4.75 -17.51
C ILE A 22 1.15 -3.27 -17.15
N SER A 23 1.64 -2.86 -15.99
CA SER A 23 1.60 -1.45 -15.56
C SER A 23 2.37 -0.55 -16.52
N ASP A 24 3.58 -0.95 -16.92
CA ASP A 24 4.40 -0.19 -17.88
C ASP A 24 3.72 -0.12 -19.25
N HIS A 25 3.08 -1.21 -19.69
CA HIS A 25 2.35 -1.23 -20.94
C HIS A 25 1.11 -0.31 -20.91
N LEU A 26 0.34 -0.33 -19.82
CA LEU A 26 -0.80 0.55 -19.63
C LEU A 26 -0.37 2.03 -19.52
N LEU A 27 0.75 2.31 -18.86
CA LEU A 27 1.31 3.66 -18.76
C LEU A 27 1.72 4.19 -20.13
N LYS A 28 2.48 3.38 -20.90
CA LYS A 28 2.87 3.71 -22.28
C LYS A 28 1.66 3.92 -23.18
N ARG A 29 0.66 3.03 -23.10
CA ARG A 29 -0.59 3.13 -23.88
C ARG A 29 -1.39 4.39 -23.52
N LYS A 30 -1.41 4.78 -22.24
CA LYS A 30 -2.10 5.99 -21.77
C LYS A 30 -1.35 7.27 -22.16
N LEU A 31 -0.02 7.24 -22.14
CA LEU A 31 0.83 8.36 -22.58
C LEU A 31 0.72 8.61 -24.09
N ILE A 32 0.70 7.55 -24.91
CA ILE A 32 0.53 7.67 -26.37
C ILE A 32 -0.86 8.23 -26.72
N LYS A 33 -1.91 7.78 -26.03
CA LYS A 33 -3.28 8.29 -26.21
C LYS A 33 -3.49 9.73 -25.73
N ALA A 34 -2.59 10.26 -24.90
CA ALA A 34 -2.70 11.61 -24.33
C ALA A 34 -2.10 12.71 -25.23
N GLU A 35 -1.59 12.37 -26.42
CA GLU A 35 -1.15 13.31 -27.46
C GLU A 35 -0.18 14.43 -26.99
N GLN A 36 0.57 14.18 -25.91
CA GLN A 36 1.62 15.07 -25.40
C GLN A 36 2.94 14.86 -26.15
N TYR A 37 2.91 14.86 -27.49
CA TYR A 37 4.11 14.76 -28.33
C TYR A 37 4.94 16.05 -28.34
N GLU A 38 4.46 17.15 -27.74
CA GLU A 38 5.17 18.44 -27.77
C GLU A 38 6.15 18.64 -26.61
N LYS A 39 6.19 17.74 -25.62
CA LYS A 39 7.21 17.73 -24.57
C LYS A 39 8.18 16.56 -24.76
N VAL A 40 8.90 16.56 -25.87
CA VAL A 40 10.02 15.62 -26.15
C VAL A 40 11.27 15.98 -25.30
N GLY A 41 11.06 16.26 -24.00
CA GLY A 41 12.11 16.43 -22.99
C GLY A 41 12.05 15.38 -21.88
N ILE A 42 11.06 14.46 -21.92
CA ILE A 42 10.86 13.40 -20.91
C ILE A 42 11.58 12.08 -21.24
N LEU A 43 12.29 12.03 -22.37
CA LEU A 43 13.17 10.91 -22.73
C LEU A 43 14.64 11.14 -22.38
N GLU A 44 15.00 12.33 -21.90
CA GLU A 44 16.27 12.47 -21.18
C GLU A 44 16.08 11.84 -19.79
N PRO A 45 16.98 10.96 -19.33
CA PRO A 45 16.92 10.44 -17.97
C PRO A 45 16.83 11.66 -17.05
N PRO A 46 15.82 11.76 -16.17
CA PRO A 46 15.67 12.94 -15.34
C PRO A 46 16.97 13.09 -14.55
N THR A 47 17.72 14.15 -14.86
CA THR A 47 18.66 14.72 -13.91
C THR A 47 17.88 14.89 -12.61
N PRO A 48 18.47 14.52 -11.44
CA PRO A 48 17.77 14.50 -10.16
C PRO A 48 17.51 15.93 -9.66
N THR A 49 16.68 16.68 -10.38
CA THR A 49 16.39 18.10 -10.14
C THR A 49 14.89 18.34 -9.97
N SER A 50 14.18 17.36 -9.40
CA SER A 50 12.86 17.56 -8.83
C SER A 50 12.75 16.79 -7.50
N GLU A 51 13.54 17.22 -6.52
CA GLU A 51 13.63 16.65 -5.18
C GLU A 51 12.38 16.85 -4.29
N GLU A 52 11.23 17.29 -4.82
CA GLU A 52 10.09 17.70 -3.96
C GLU A 52 8.79 16.90 -4.07
N VAL A 53 8.59 16.01 -5.06
CA VAL A 53 7.25 15.40 -5.25
C VAL A 53 7.09 13.99 -4.65
N ASN A 54 8.15 13.34 -4.18
CA ASN A 54 8.02 11.99 -3.63
C ASN A 54 9.03 11.71 -2.51
N LYS A 55 9.10 12.60 -1.51
CA LYS A 55 10.08 12.46 -0.43
C LYS A 55 9.83 11.22 0.45
N TYR A 56 8.61 10.65 0.46
CA TYR A 56 8.30 9.46 1.27
C TYR A 56 7.18 8.54 0.70
N PRO A 57 7.37 7.87 -0.45
CA PRO A 57 6.39 6.90 -0.98
C PRO A 57 6.19 5.68 -0.09
N SER A 58 7.17 5.34 0.74
CA SER A 58 7.13 4.25 1.73
C SER A 58 6.36 4.60 3.00
N LEU A 59 6.24 5.88 3.34
CA LEU A 59 5.64 6.33 4.60
C LEU A 59 4.11 6.13 4.63
N LYS A 60 3.44 6.14 3.46
CA LYS A 60 2.01 5.80 3.37
C LYS A 60 1.72 4.34 3.72
N TRP A 61 2.55 3.42 3.23
CA TRP A 61 2.40 1.99 3.48
C TRP A 61 2.84 1.62 4.90
N GLY A 62 3.91 2.27 5.40
CA GLY A 62 4.35 2.09 6.79
C GLY A 62 3.29 2.52 7.80
N LEU A 63 2.62 3.65 7.58
CA LEU A 63 1.57 4.13 8.48
C LEU A 63 0.32 3.24 8.46
N VAL A 64 -0.10 2.78 7.28
CA VAL A 64 -1.23 1.85 7.15
C VAL A 64 -0.90 0.50 7.78
N ALA A 65 0.31 -0.03 7.59
CA ALA A 65 0.75 -1.26 8.24
C ALA A 65 0.81 -1.12 9.77
N LEU A 66 1.27 0.02 10.28
CA LEU A 66 1.30 0.31 11.72
C LEU A 66 -0.11 0.31 12.31
N MET A 67 -1.05 1.05 11.69
CA MET A 67 -2.43 1.08 12.16
C MET A 67 -3.09 -0.30 12.06
N SER A 68 -2.85 -1.05 10.99
CA SER A 68 -3.37 -2.42 10.85
C SER A 68 -2.85 -3.34 11.95
N GLY A 69 -1.55 -3.24 12.28
CA GLY A 69 -0.93 -3.96 13.39
C GLY A 69 -1.55 -3.61 14.74
N LEU A 70 -1.84 -2.33 14.99
CA LEU A 70 -2.58 -1.91 16.19
C LEU A 70 -4.00 -2.49 16.22
N GLY A 71 -4.68 -2.55 15.07
CA GLY A 71 -5.99 -3.21 14.95
C GLY A 71 -5.93 -4.68 15.35
N PHE A 72 -4.91 -5.42 14.89
CA PHE A 72 -4.71 -6.82 15.28
C PHE A 72 -4.41 -6.99 16.77
N ILE A 73 -3.53 -6.15 17.34
CA ILE A 73 -3.22 -6.17 18.77
C ILE A 73 -4.50 -5.91 19.58
N LEU A 74 -5.31 -4.94 19.17
CA LEU A 74 -6.55 -4.60 19.86
C LEU A 74 -7.56 -5.76 19.82
N ILE A 75 -7.72 -6.42 18.68
CA ILE A 75 -8.58 -7.60 18.52
C ILE A 75 -8.13 -8.70 19.49
N GLU A 76 -6.83 -8.98 19.56
CA GLU A 76 -6.32 -10.03 20.46
C GLU A 76 -6.49 -9.65 21.94
N VAL A 77 -6.25 -8.38 22.31
CA VAL A 77 -6.47 -7.90 23.68
C VAL A 77 -7.95 -8.01 24.07
N LEU A 78 -8.87 -7.63 23.17
CA LEU A 78 -10.31 -7.76 23.43
C LEU A 78 -10.72 -9.22 23.65
N ARG A 79 -10.15 -10.13 22.87
CA ARG A 79 -10.36 -11.57 23.02
C ARG A 79 -9.85 -12.10 24.35
N VAL A 80 -8.66 -11.68 24.79
CA VAL A 80 -8.09 -12.09 26.08
C VAL A 80 -8.94 -11.61 27.24
N ILE A 81 -9.50 -10.40 27.16
CA ILE A 81 -10.34 -9.81 28.21
C ILE A 81 -11.73 -10.44 28.22
N ASN A 82 -12.35 -10.63 27.06
CA ASN A 82 -13.70 -11.16 26.90
C ASN A 82 -13.75 -12.18 25.74
N PRO A 83 -13.51 -13.47 26.00
CA PRO A 83 -13.47 -14.49 24.97
C PRO A 83 -14.83 -14.70 24.26
N ASP A 84 -15.95 -14.42 24.94
CA ASP A 84 -17.29 -14.53 24.35
C ASP A 84 -17.63 -13.39 23.38
N LEU A 85 -16.87 -12.28 23.40
CA LEU A 85 -17.09 -11.13 22.51
C LEU A 85 -16.54 -11.35 21.10
N ILE A 86 -15.55 -12.23 20.94
CA ILE A 86 -14.88 -12.49 19.68
C ILE A 86 -14.99 -13.99 19.37
N ASP A 87 -16.06 -14.34 18.65
CA ASP A 87 -16.20 -15.65 18.04
C ASP A 87 -15.55 -15.66 16.66
N TYR A 88 -14.71 -16.66 16.38
CA TYR A 88 -14.13 -16.87 15.05
C TYR A 88 -15.17 -17.23 14.00
N ARG A 89 -16.34 -17.73 14.42
CA ARG A 89 -17.46 -18.01 13.51
C ARG A 89 -18.11 -16.73 13.02
N ASP A 90 -18.10 -15.67 13.83
CA ASP A 90 -18.62 -14.35 13.51
C ASP A 90 -17.47 -13.33 13.40
N ALA A 91 -16.76 -13.39 12.27
CA ALA A 91 -15.63 -12.50 11.98
C ALA A 91 -16.02 -11.02 11.72
N VAL A 92 -17.30 -10.66 11.81
CA VAL A 92 -17.79 -9.32 11.49
C VAL A 92 -17.16 -8.25 12.38
N LEU A 93 -17.11 -8.50 13.69
CA LEU A 93 -16.56 -7.56 14.68
C LEU A 93 -15.04 -7.37 14.53
N PRO A 94 -14.20 -8.43 14.51
CA PRO A 94 -12.75 -8.26 14.31
C PRO A 94 -12.41 -7.64 12.94
N VAL A 95 -13.11 -8.01 11.87
CA VAL A 95 -12.89 -7.39 10.54
C VAL A 95 -13.29 -5.91 10.55
N GLY A 96 -14.38 -5.56 11.23
CA GLY A 96 -14.81 -4.16 11.41
C GLY A 96 -13.75 -3.32 12.12
N ILE A 97 -13.20 -3.83 13.24
CA ILE A 97 -12.12 -3.15 13.98
C ILE A 97 -10.90 -2.95 13.08
N LEU A 98 -10.48 -4.00 12.36
CA LEU A 98 -9.33 -3.90 11.46
C LEU A 98 -9.55 -2.84 10.37
N LEU A 99 -10.72 -2.82 9.74
CA LEU A 99 -11.05 -1.85 8.70
C LEU A 99 -11.07 -0.41 9.22
N VAL A 100 -11.58 -0.18 10.43
CA VAL A 100 -11.55 1.14 11.07
C VAL A 100 -10.11 1.60 11.25
N PHE A 101 -9.23 0.74 11.77
CA PHE A 101 -7.81 1.09 11.95
C PHE A 101 -7.09 1.34 10.62
N VAL A 102 -7.33 0.51 9.60
CA VAL A 102 -6.78 0.72 8.24
C VAL A 102 -7.21 2.08 7.68
N ALA A 103 -8.51 2.41 7.78
CA ALA A 103 -9.05 3.68 7.34
C ALA A 103 -8.43 4.87 8.11
N LEU A 104 -8.24 4.71 9.42
CA LEU A 104 -7.59 5.70 10.28
C LEU A 104 -6.15 5.97 9.82
N GLY A 105 -5.40 4.94 9.40
CA GLY A 105 -4.07 5.09 8.81
C GLY A 105 -4.07 5.92 7.52
N PHE A 106 -5.06 5.72 6.66
CA PHE A 106 -5.23 6.56 5.47
C PHE A 106 -5.63 8.00 5.80
N LEU A 107 -6.50 8.21 6.79
CA LEU A 107 -6.89 9.55 7.24
C LEU A 107 -5.70 10.30 7.83
N ILE A 108 -4.92 9.68 8.72
CA ILE A 108 -3.72 10.32 9.29
C ILE A 108 -2.75 10.69 8.17
N TYR A 109 -2.51 9.78 7.20
CA TYR A 109 -1.66 10.08 6.05
C TYR A 109 -2.18 11.31 5.28
N PHE A 110 -3.50 11.37 5.02
CA PHE A 110 -4.13 12.49 4.34
C PHE A 110 -3.95 13.81 5.10
N PHE A 111 -4.15 13.82 6.42
CA PHE A 111 -3.94 15.01 7.25
C PHE A 111 -2.46 15.45 7.27
N ILE A 112 -1.51 14.52 7.40
CA ILE A 112 -0.08 14.82 7.35
C ILE A 112 0.29 15.45 6.00
N MET A 113 -0.24 14.90 4.90
CA MET A 113 0.07 15.40 3.55
C MET A 113 -0.61 16.74 3.27
N ASN A 114 -1.85 16.94 3.71
CA ASN A 114 -2.60 18.16 3.48
C ASN A 114 -2.18 19.30 4.43
N GLY A 115 -1.67 18.98 5.62
CA GLY A 115 -1.13 19.96 6.57
C GLY A 115 0.21 20.57 6.14
N LYS A 116 0.96 19.90 5.27
CA LYS A 116 2.22 20.42 4.69
C LYS A 116 2.04 21.41 3.53
N LYS A 117 0.79 21.66 3.10
CA LYS A 117 0.46 22.61 2.02
C LYS A 117 0.20 24.05 2.50
N LYS A 118 0.45 24.36 3.77
CA LYS A 118 0.42 25.73 4.30
C LYS A 118 1.82 26.25 4.56
#